data_AF-A0AA92HAS9-F1
#
_entry.id   AF-A0AA92HAS9-F1
#
_cell.length_a   1.000
_cell.length_b   1.000
_cell.length_c   1.000
_cell.angle_alpha   90.00
_cell.angle_beta   90.00
_cell.angle_gamma   90.00
#
_symmetry.space_group_name_H-M   'P 1'
#
loop_
_entity.id
_entity.type
_entity.pdbx_description
1 polymer ?
#
loop_
_entity_poly.entity_id
_entity_poly.type
_entity_poly.pdbx_seq_one_letter_code
_entity_poly.pdbx_strand_id
1 'polypeptide(L)'
;MADWYYTIGPKRAGPVDEEIIRRLIETGHVTRDDYLWHEQMTDWEKAGLNRVFADSFASLALGSEEQRVAPKPFFLPARPWRRLWARLFDLLMMSPLFTIVGHDILVAAYLYFHGNRPGLLLAALVLYLMLISLAAMIPAICMALFGTTPGKAIFGVWVFAPHESFWPRFRFYFGREYRVWFWGCAMGIPPLFILTFLFQYRRLKVDLNASYDRERSSVLVLRPSRIAALIMVPVMLLLIGCAIVNVSDYRSDERITASHGALPVPSYESVPFDRMVVPNLTPTDSTKTWVNPRSGRGARISKIWEHPYNDSSKDTFVFRAPTLGMTALVSHELIGNDGADPTAYLKDLERRVGHIMKSTSDWGAAYVNGVQIMRVSGIATTASETRAELTVFMRGGNAWLALIVTPGNSELQSIERKNFLSAIFGTVN
;
A
#
# COMPACT_ATOMS: atom_id res chain seq x y z
N MET A 1 27.63 36.97 -23.55
CA MET A 1 28.11 35.58 -23.73
C MET A 1 27.76 35.22 -25.16
N ALA A 2 28.73 34.79 -25.97
CA ALA A 2 28.52 34.51 -27.37
C ALA A 2 28.10 33.04 -27.53
N ASP A 3 26.98 32.82 -28.22
CA ASP A 3 26.47 31.50 -28.51
C ASP A 3 27.17 30.93 -29.76
N TRP A 4 27.72 29.72 -29.64
CA TRP A 4 28.43 28.99 -30.69
C TRP A 4 27.59 27.82 -31.23
N TYR A 5 27.75 27.55 -32.52
CA TYR A 5 27.17 26.43 -33.23
C TYR A 5 28.29 25.62 -33.88
N TYR A 6 28.09 24.31 -34.01
CA TYR A 6 29.11 23.39 -34.51
C TYR A 6 28.50 22.26 -35.36
N THR A 7 29.33 21.57 -36.12
CA THR A 7 28.95 20.34 -36.81
C THR A 7 29.55 19.11 -36.12
N ILE A 8 28.81 18.01 -36.12
CA ILE A 8 29.36 16.66 -35.91
C ILE A 8 29.05 15.87 -37.18
N GLY A 9 30.05 15.69 -38.04
CA GLY A 9 29.83 15.13 -39.38
C GLY A 9 28.84 15.99 -40.17
N PRO A 10 27.74 15.43 -40.74
CA PRO A 10 26.81 16.19 -41.58
C PRO A 10 25.74 17.00 -40.81
N LYS A 11 25.72 16.98 -39.47
CA LYS A 11 24.65 17.61 -38.67
C LYS A 11 25.14 18.84 -37.92
N ARG A 12 24.32 19.90 -37.94
CA ARG A 12 24.52 21.13 -37.16
C ARG A 12 23.91 21.00 -35.76
N ALA A 13 24.59 21.54 -34.75
CA ALA A 13 24.20 21.54 -33.34
C ALA A 13 24.58 22.89 -32.68
N GLY A 14 23.90 23.23 -31.58
CA GLY A 14 24.02 24.52 -30.87
C GLY A 14 22.63 25.09 -30.51
N PRO A 15 22.56 26.27 -29.87
CA PRO A 15 23.68 27.07 -29.35
C PRO A 15 24.32 26.45 -28.10
N VAL A 16 25.63 26.61 -27.96
CA VAL A 16 26.43 26.21 -26.77
C VAL A 16 27.47 27.28 -26.45
N ASP A 17 28.00 27.30 -25.23
CA ASP A 17 29.07 28.23 -24.85
C ASP A 17 30.45 27.80 -25.40
N GLU A 18 31.41 28.73 -25.39
CA GLU A 18 32.79 28.50 -25.84
C GLU A 18 33.45 27.33 -25.07
N GLU A 19 33.14 27.20 -23.79
CA GLU A 19 33.76 26.19 -22.93
C GLU A 19 33.26 24.76 -23.25
N ILE A 20 32.00 24.62 -23.69
CA ILE A 20 31.47 23.38 -24.24
C ILE A 20 32.17 23.04 -25.55
N ILE A 21 32.43 24.01 -26.44
CA ILE A 21 33.19 23.75 -27.69
C ILE A 21 34.61 23.26 -27.37
N ARG A 22 35.32 23.90 -26.43
CA ARG A 22 36.65 23.44 -25.99
C ARG A 22 36.62 22.00 -25.47
N ARG A 23 35.62 21.66 -24.64
CA ARG A 23 35.44 20.28 -24.16
C ARG A 23 35.10 19.29 -25.28
N LEU A 24 34.32 19.69 -26.29
CA LEU A 24 34.00 18.84 -27.44
C LEU A 24 35.23 18.55 -28.30
N ILE A 25 36.15 19.52 -28.40
CA ILE A 25 37.46 19.37 -29.05
C ILE A 25 38.34 18.42 -28.24
N GLU A 26 38.51 18.66 -26.93
CA GLU A 26 39.30 17.82 -26.02
C GLU A 26 38.86 16.35 -26.03
N THR A 27 37.58 16.10 -26.26
CA THR A 27 36.98 14.76 -26.27
C THR A 27 36.89 14.13 -27.67
N GLY A 28 37.33 14.85 -28.72
CA GLY A 28 37.37 14.37 -30.11
C GLY A 28 36.01 14.31 -30.82
N HIS A 29 34.97 14.93 -30.27
CA HIS A 29 33.64 15.02 -30.93
C HIS A 29 33.57 16.11 -31.98
N VAL A 30 34.35 17.18 -31.80
CA VAL A 30 34.62 18.19 -32.81
C VAL A 30 36.06 17.98 -33.25
N THR A 31 36.22 17.49 -34.47
CA THR A 31 37.50 17.26 -35.12
C THR A 31 37.98 18.53 -35.81
N ARG A 32 39.24 18.55 -36.27
CA ARG A 32 39.78 19.70 -37.02
C ARG A 32 39.00 20.01 -38.30
N ASP A 33 38.30 19.03 -38.86
CA ASP A 33 37.54 19.13 -40.11
C ASP A 33 36.06 19.50 -39.94
N ASP A 34 35.54 19.46 -38.71
CA ASP A 34 34.20 19.96 -38.42
C ASP A 34 34.16 21.48 -38.51
N TYR A 35 32.97 22.05 -38.66
CA TYR A 35 32.76 23.49 -38.81
C TYR A 35 32.16 24.09 -37.55
N LEU A 36 32.61 25.30 -37.22
CA LEU A 36 32.13 26.15 -36.14
C LEU A 36 31.55 27.44 -36.72
N TRP A 37 30.53 27.96 -36.08
CA TRP A 37 29.93 29.24 -36.44
C TRP A 37 29.45 29.97 -35.19
N HIS A 38 29.52 31.29 -35.25
CA HIS A 38 29.09 32.20 -34.21
C HIS A 38 28.47 33.43 -34.87
N GLU A 39 27.54 34.11 -34.19
CA GLU A 39 26.80 35.25 -34.73
C GLU A 39 27.65 36.42 -35.28
N GLN A 40 28.90 36.62 -34.83
CA GLN A 40 29.78 37.66 -35.42
C GLN A 40 30.66 37.12 -36.55
N MET A 41 30.47 35.87 -36.99
CA MET A 41 31.16 35.26 -38.13
C MET A 41 30.29 35.37 -39.39
N THR A 42 30.93 35.72 -40.50
CA THR A 42 30.28 35.83 -41.81
C THR A 42 29.93 34.47 -42.43
N ASP A 43 30.70 33.42 -42.13
CA ASP A 43 30.43 32.05 -42.58
C ASP A 43 30.99 31.01 -41.59
N TRP A 44 30.61 29.75 -41.78
CA TRP A 44 31.12 28.61 -41.02
C TRP A 44 32.62 28.42 -41.30
N GLU A 45 33.41 28.26 -40.24
CA GLU A 45 34.86 28.07 -40.33
C GLU A 45 35.24 26.70 -39.81
N LYS A 46 36.26 26.06 -40.40
CA LYS A 46 36.77 24.79 -39.85
C LYS A 46 37.29 24.97 -38.43
N ALA A 47 36.94 24.06 -37.54
CA ALA A 47 37.29 24.09 -36.13
C ALA A 47 38.81 24.16 -35.91
N GLY A 48 39.59 23.44 -36.73
CA GLY A 48 41.06 23.46 -36.66
C GLY A 48 41.72 24.76 -37.14
N LEU A 49 40.98 25.61 -37.87
CA LEU A 49 41.46 26.91 -38.37
C LEU A 49 40.96 28.08 -37.52
N ASN A 50 39.90 27.85 -36.72
CA ASN A 50 39.32 28.87 -35.89
C ASN A 50 40.29 29.33 -34.79
N ARG A 51 40.59 30.63 -34.79
CA ARG A 51 41.60 31.22 -33.90
C ARG A 51 41.25 31.11 -32.41
N VAL A 52 39.98 30.99 -32.06
CA VAL A 52 39.52 30.89 -30.67
C VAL A 52 39.88 29.52 -30.09
N PHE A 53 39.86 28.46 -30.89
CA PHE A 53 40.01 27.07 -30.43
C PHE A 53 41.29 26.36 -30.91
N ALA A 54 42.15 27.06 -31.67
CA ALA A 54 43.38 26.51 -32.21
C ALA A 54 44.34 25.98 -31.13
N ASP A 55 44.34 26.62 -29.96
CA ASP A 55 45.10 26.22 -28.77
C ASP A 55 44.63 24.87 -28.19
N SER A 56 43.32 24.60 -28.16
CA SER A 56 42.75 23.32 -27.74
C SER A 56 43.14 22.17 -28.67
N PHE A 57 43.30 22.42 -29.97
CA PHE A 57 43.81 21.43 -30.92
C PHE A 57 45.34 21.28 -30.88
N ALA A 58 46.08 22.29 -30.44
CA ALA A 58 47.52 22.25 -30.26
C ALA A 58 47.90 21.48 -28.99
N SER A 59 47.16 21.67 -27.89
CA SER A 59 47.36 20.94 -26.64
C SER A 59 47.10 19.44 -26.80
N LEU A 60 46.09 19.05 -27.60
CA LEU A 60 45.84 17.66 -27.98
C LEU A 60 46.97 17.03 -28.81
N ALA A 61 47.63 17.81 -29.66
CA ALA A 61 48.76 17.33 -30.47
C ALA A 61 50.04 17.10 -29.64
N LEU A 62 50.16 17.77 -28.49
CA LEU A 62 51.31 17.70 -27.59
C LEU A 62 51.18 16.65 -26.47
N GLY A 63 49.99 16.03 -26.31
CA GLY A 63 49.77 14.94 -25.35
C GLY A 63 50.50 13.64 -25.74
N SER A 64 50.97 12.88 -24.74
CA SER A 64 51.72 11.63 -24.93
C SER A 64 50.95 10.59 -25.76
N GLU A 65 51.66 9.69 -26.44
CA GLU A 65 51.11 8.59 -27.24
C GLU A 65 50.04 7.75 -26.49
N GLU A 66 50.15 7.68 -25.17
CA GLU A 66 49.22 6.98 -24.26
C GLU A 66 47.83 7.66 -24.19
N GLN A 67 47.75 8.96 -24.50
CA GLN A 67 46.52 9.73 -24.62
C GLN A 67 45.87 9.62 -26.01
N ARG A 68 46.58 9.05 -27.00
CA ARG A 68 46.05 8.76 -28.35
C ARG A 68 45.23 7.46 -28.40
N VAL A 69 45.14 6.72 -27.29
CA VAL A 69 44.35 5.49 -27.19
C VAL A 69 42.86 5.85 -27.08
N ALA A 70 42.22 5.92 -28.24
CA ALA A 70 40.78 6.05 -28.49
C ALA A 70 40.07 7.23 -27.78
N PRO A 71 39.25 8.03 -28.49
CA PRO A 71 38.47 9.08 -27.84
C PRO A 71 37.66 8.46 -26.70
N LYS A 72 37.89 8.89 -25.45
CA LYS A 72 37.00 8.55 -24.34
C LYS A 72 35.62 8.98 -24.81
N PRO A 73 34.69 8.05 -25.06
CA PRO A 73 33.48 8.41 -25.75
C PRO A 73 32.70 9.39 -24.88
N PHE A 74 32.67 10.66 -25.28
CA PHE A 74 31.84 11.65 -24.62
C PHE A 74 30.37 11.37 -24.93
N PHE A 75 29.60 11.40 -23.86
CA PHE A 75 28.28 10.86 -23.76
C PHE A 75 27.39 11.96 -23.24
N LEU A 76 26.39 12.37 -24.02
CA LEU A 76 25.48 13.46 -23.62
C LEU A 76 24.85 13.10 -22.26
N PRO A 77 25.02 13.95 -21.23
CA PRO A 77 24.48 13.66 -19.92
C PRO A 77 22.95 13.52 -20.00
N ALA A 78 22.43 12.42 -19.47
CA ALA A 78 20.99 12.20 -19.53
C ALA A 78 20.21 13.31 -18.82
N ARG A 79 19.29 13.93 -19.57
CA ARG A 79 18.43 15.03 -19.09
C ARG A 79 17.76 14.65 -17.77
N PRO A 80 17.68 15.57 -16.79
CA PRO A 80 17.17 15.28 -15.44
C PRO A 80 15.83 14.53 -15.43
N TRP A 81 14.88 14.98 -16.26
CA TRP A 81 13.56 14.38 -16.38
C TRP A 81 13.59 12.94 -16.88
N ARG A 82 14.48 12.59 -17.82
CA ARG A 82 14.56 11.21 -18.33
C ARG A 82 15.06 10.24 -17.27
N ARG A 83 16.01 10.68 -16.45
CA ARG A 83 16.50 9.89 -15.30
C ARG A 83 15.41 9.70 -14.25
N LEU A 84 14.63 10.74 -13.95
CA LEU A 84 13.50 10.65 -13.03
C LEU A 84 12.45 9.67 -13.52
N TRP A 85 11.99 9.83 -14.76
CA TRP A 85 10.90 9.02 -15.29
C TRP A 85 11.30 7.55 -15.44
N ALA A 86 12.53 7.27 -15.88
CA ALA A 86 13.05 5.91 -15.88
C ALA A 86 13.01 5.28 -14.48
N ARG A 87 13.36 6.07 -13.45
CA ARG A 87 13.36 5.60 -12.07
C ARG A 87 11.95 5.39 -11.52
N LEU A 88 11.04 6.32 -11.79
CA LEU A 88 9.66 6.22 -11.33
C LEU A 88 8.97 5.01 -11.97
N PHE A 89 9.23 4.76 -13.26
CA PHE A 89 8.73 3.58 -13.95
C PHE A 89 9.28 2.28 -13.36
N ASP A 90 10.61 2.18 -13.18
CA ASP A 90 11.24 1.00 -12.56
C ASP A 90 10.68 0.74 -11.15
N LEU A 91 10.38 1.80 -10.38
CA LEU A 91 9.81 1.68 -9.03
C LEU A 91 8.32 1.29 -9.06
N LEU A 92 7.52 1.89 -9.95
CA LEU A 92 6.10 1.56 -10.09
C LEU A 92 5.89 0.12 -10.57
N MET A 93 6.78 -0.39 -11.42
CA MET A 93 6.76 -1.81 -11.84
C MET A 93 6.94 -2.78 -10.66
N MET A 94 7.52 -2.34 -9.55
CA MET A 94 7.62 -3.14 -8.32
C MET A 94 6.36 -3.10 -7.46
N SER A 95 5.37 -2.25 -7.77
CA SER A 95 4.15 -2.13 -6.97
C SER A 95 3.37 -3.44 -6.78
N PRO A 96 3.24 -4.36 -7.76
CA PRO A 96 2.54 -5.63 -7.52
C PRO A 96 3.25 -6.52 -6.50
N LEU A 97 4.59 -6.49 -6.49
CA LEU A 97 5.40 -7.21 -5.52
C LEU A 97 5.17 -6.64 -4.11
N PHE A 98 5.11 -5.32 -3.96
CA PHE A 98 4.81 -4.69 -2.68
C PHE A 98 3.40 -4.95 -2.20
N THR A 99 2.42 -5.02 -3.11
CA THR A 99 1.05 -5.32 -2.71
C THR A 99 0.92 -6.76 -2.25
N ILE A 100 1.46 -7.74 -2.97
CA ILE A 100 1.29 -9.15 -2.60
C ILE A 100 2.10 -9.46 -1.33
N VAL A 101 3.41 -9.20 -1.35
CA VAL A 101 4.31 -9.55 -0.23
C VAL A 101 4.07 -8.63 0.97
N GLY A 102 3.85 -7.34 0.72
CA GLY A 102 3.64 -6.37 1.79
C GLY A 102 2.29 -6.55 2.48
N HIS A 103 1.22 -6.93 1.76
CA HIS A 103 -0.10 -7.15 2.35
C HIS A 103 -0.06 -8.26 3.40
N ASP A 104 0.41 -9.46 3.04
CA ASP A 104 0.36 -10.61 3.93
C ASP A 104 1.22 -10.39 5.18
N ILE A 105 2.38 -9.76 5.01
CA ILE A 105 3.27 -9.42 6.14
C ILE A 105 2.65 -8.32 7.01
N LEU A 106 2.00 -7.32 6.42
CA LEU A 106 1.35 -6.25 7.18
C LEU A 106 0.13 -6.75 7.95
N VAL A 107 -0.66 -7.66 7.37
CA VAL A 107 -1.77 -8.34 8.06
C VAL A 107 -1.23 -9.18 9.22
N ALA A 108 -0.18 -9.97 9.00
CA ALA A 108 0.46 -10.73 10.08
C ALA A 108 0.99 -9.82 11.20
N ALA A 109 1.62 -8.67 10.85
CA ALA A 109 2.07 -7.68 11.82
C ALA A 109 0.91 -7.03 12.58
N TYR A 110 -0.21 -6.75 11.90
CA TYR A 110 -1.43 -6.22 12.52
C TYR A 110 -2.00 -7.19 13.56
N LEU A 111 -2.06 -8.48 13.23
CA LEU A 111 -2.53 -9.53 14.14
C LEU A 111 -1.57 -9.70 15.34
N TYR A 112 -0.25 -9.67 15.09
CA TYR A 112 0.77 -9.85 16.13
C TYR A 112 0.85 -8.66 17.11
N PHE A 113 0.78 -7.43 16.59
CA PHE A 113 0.84 -6.20 17.39
C PHE A 113 -0.55 -5.67 17.78
N HIS A 114 -1.58 -6.53 17.79
CA HIS A 114 -2.93 -6.12 18.12
C HIS A 114 -2.98 -5.43 19.49
N GLY A 115 -3.57 -4.23 19.55
CA GLY A 115 -3.61 -3.40 20.78
C GLY A 115 -2.36 -2.55 21.06
N ASN A 116 -1.23 -2.79 20.38
CA ASN A 116 0.01 -2.01 20.50
C ASN A 116 0.24 -1.15 19.24
N ARG A 117 -0.45 -0.01 19.18
CA ARG A 117 -0.33 0.96 18.06
C ARG A 117 1.11 1.38 17.75
N PRO A 118 1.96 1.78 18.71
CA PRO A 118 3.33 2.16 18.38
C PRO A 118 4.17 0.99 17.85
N GLY A 119 3.95 -0.22 18.38
CA GLY A 119 4.60 -1.43 17.85
C GLY A 119 4.22 -1.73 16.39
N LEU A 120 2.92 -1.61 16.07
CA LEU A 120 2.43 -1.76 14.70
C LEU A 120 3.01 -0.71 13.74
N LEU A 121 3.06 0.56 14.16
CA LEU A 121 3.64 1.64 13.34
C LEU A 121 5.12 1.41 13.09
N LEU A 122 5.87 0.97 14.10
CA LEU A 122 7.28 0.63 13.96
C LEU A 122 7.46 -0.56 13.01
N ALA A 123 6.66 -1.61 13.15
CA ALA A 123 6.70 -2.78 12.27
C ALA A 123 6.38 -2.41 10.81
N ALA A 124 5.36 -1.58 10.58
CA ALA A 124 5.01 -1.08 9.26
C ALA A 124 6.14 -0.21 8.66
N LEU A 125 6.79 0.64 9.46
CA LEU A 125 7.94 1.43 9.03
C LEU A 125 9.13 0.54 8.66
N VAL A 126 9.44 -0.48 9.48
CA VAL A 126 10.52 -1.44 9.21
C VAL A 126 10.22 -2.23 7.93
N LEU A 127 8.99 -2.72 7.77
CA LEU A 127 8.55 -3.43 6.58
C LEU A 127 8.67 -2.55 5.33
N TYR A 128 8.22 -1.30 5.42
CA TYR A 128 8.37 -0.31 4.34
C TYR A 128 9.84 -0.12 3.95
N LEU A 129 10.72 0.10 4.93
CA LEU A 129 12.15 0.30 4.71
C LEU A 129 12.83 -0.96 4.12
N MET A 130 12.42 -2.15 4.55
CA MET A 130 12.90 -3.41 4.00
C MET A 130 12.49 -3.58 2.53
N LEU A 131 11.20 -3.38 2.24
CA LEU A 131 10.63 -3.51 0.90
C LEU A 131 11.21 -2.49 -0.08
N ILE A 132 11.32 -1.21 0.31
CA ILE A 132 11.89 -0.18 -0.56
C ILE A 132 13.39 -0.38 -0.81
N SER A 133 14.12 -0.92 0.18
CA SER A 133 15.52 -1.30 0.02
C SER A 133 15.66 -2.43 -1.00
N LEU A 134 14.82 -3.46 -0.90
CA LEU A 134 14.78 -4.56 -1.86
C LEU A 134 14.43 -4.05 -3.27
N ALA A 135 13.41 -3.19 -3.38
CA ALA A 135 13.01 -2.51 -4.62
C ALA A 135 14.18 -1.88 -5.35
N ALA A 136 15.00 -1.15 -4.58
CA ALA A 136 16.06 -0.33 -5.12
C ALA A 136 17.23 -1.17 -5.63
N MET A 137 17.38 -2.41 -5.14
CA MET A 137 18.45 -3.32 -5.55
C MET A 137 18.11 -4.15 -6.79
N ILE A 138 16.82 -4.38 -7.07
CA ILE A 138 16.40 -5.12 -8.26
C ILE A 138 16.90 -4.49 -9.58
N PRO A 139 16.87 -3.14 -9.76
CA PRO A 139 17.51 -2.47 -10.90
C PRO A 139 18.99 -2.83 -11.11
N ALA A 140 19.75 -3.06 -10.04
CA ALA A 140 21.15 -3.48 -10.14
C ALA A 140 21.28 -4.89 -10.72
N ILE A 141 20.40 -5.80 -10.29
CA ILE A 141 20.31 -7.18 -10.81
C ILE A 141 19.95 -7.13 -12.30
N CYS A 142 18.93 -6.36 -12.67
CA CYS A 142 18.52 -6.19 -14.07
C CYS A 142 19.66 -5.67 -14.96
N MET A 143 20.40 -4.65 -14.51
CA MET A 143 21.54 -4.13 -15.28
C MET A 143 22.71 -5.12 -15.34
N ALA A 144 22.95 -5.90 -14.30
CA ALA A 144 24.00 -6.92 -14.30
C ALA A 144 23.72 -8.03 -15.32
N LEU A 145 22.46 -8.47 -15.42
CA LEU A 145 22.01 -9.54 -16.31
C LEU A 145 21.78 -9.06 -17.76
N PHE A 146 21.06 -7.96 -17.93
CA PHE A 146 20.55 -7.50 -19.24
C PHE A 146 21.24 -6.22 -19.75
N GLY A 147 22.12 -5.61 -18.97
CA GLY A 147 22.77 -4.33 -19.30
C GLY A 147 21.87 -3.10 -19.14
N THR A 148 20.57 -3.26 -18.88
CA THR A 148 19.63 -2.16 -18.69
C THR A 148 18.46 -2.55 -17.77
N THR A 149 17.60 -1.58 -17.43
CA THR A 149 16.32 -1.82 -16.76
C THR A 149 15.17 -1.48 -17.71
N PRO A 150 13.95 -2.02 -17.51
CA PRO A 150 12.81 -1.71 -18.35
C PRO A 150 12.58 -0.20 -18.50
N GLY A 151 12.57 0.55 -17.40
CA GLY A 151 12.44 2.00 -17.41
C GLY A 151 13.60 2.68 -18.13
N LYS A 152 14.84 2.33 -17.82
CA LYS A 152 16.01 2.93 -18.49
C LYS A 152 15.99 2.67 -20.01
N ALA A 153 15.63 1.47 -20.44
CA ALA A 153 15.46 1.13 -21.85
C ALA A 153 14.39 1.99 -22.55
N ILE A 154 13.22 2.17 -21.92
CA ILE A 154 12.12 2.99 -22.46
C ILE A 154 12.56 4.44 -22.66
N PHE A 155 13.25 5.02 -21.67
CA PHE A 155 13.67 6.43 -21.71
C PHE A 155 15.00 6.66 -22.44
N GLY A 156 15.57 5.61 -23.02
CA GLY A 156 16.86 5.65 -23.69
C GLY A 156 18.00 6.05 -22.74
N VAL A 157 17.88 5.74 -21.45
CA VAL A 157 18.96 5.90 -20.47
C VAL A 157 19.75 4.61 -20.46
N TRP A 158 21.07 4.68 -20.60
CA TRP A 158 21.92 3.49 -20.56
C TRP A 158 23.05 3.69 -19.58
N VAL A 159 23.41 2.64 -18.83
CA VAL A 159 24.51 2.70 -17.88
C VAL A 159 25.62 1.75 -18.31
N PHE A 160 26.83 2.26 -18.54
CA PHE A 160 27.96 1.42 -18.96
C PHE A 160 28.73 0.93 -17.73
N ALA A 161 28.93 -0.39 -17.67
CA ALA A 161 29.83 -1.01 -16.72
C ALA A 161 31.20 -1.21 -17.37
N PRO A 162 32.31 -0.93 -16.67
CA PRO A 162 33.67 -1.10 -17.19
C PRO A 162 34.15 -2.55 -17.21
N HIS A 163 33.27 -3.54 -16.98
CA HIS A 163 33.64 -4.94 -16.78
C HIS A 163 32.77 -5.90 -17.60
N GLU A 164 33.44 -6.83 -18.28
CA GLU A 164 32.80 -7.88 -19.07
C GLU A 164 32.24 -9.02 -18.19
N SER A 165 32.95 -9.39 -17.13
CA SER A 165 32.55 -10.45 -16.19
C SER A 165 31.40 -10.04 -15.26
N PHE A 166 30.52 -11.00 -14.91
CA PHE A 166 29.31 -10.77 -14.12
C PHE A 166 29.58 -10.19 -12.72
N TRP A 167 30.45 -10.81 -11.91
CA TRP A 167 30.64 -10.39 -10.51
C TRP A 167 31.16 -8.95 -10.34
N PRO A 168 32.19 -8.50 -11.09
CA PRO A 168 32.62 -7.09 -11.06
C PRO A 168 31.54 -6.13 -11.56
N ARG A 169 30.79 -6.52 -12.61
CA ARG A 169 29.67 -5.74 -13.15
C ARG A 169 28.54 -5.58 -12.13
N PHE A 170 28.17 -6.65 -11.44
CA PHE A 170 27.16 -6.63 -10.39
C PHE A 170 27.57 -5.71 -9.24
N ARG A 171 28.81 -5.83 -8.75
CA ARG A 171 29.34 -4.96 -7.67
C ARG A 171 29.31 -3.48 -8.06
N PHE A 172 29.66 -3.18 -9.32
CA PHE A 172 29.57 -1.82 -9.86
C PHE A 172 28.13 -1.29 -9.83
N TYR A 173 27.17 -2.04 -10.40
CA TYR A 173 25.77 -1.62 -10.44
C TYR A 173 25.13 -1.55 -9.06
N PHE A 174 25.42 -2.50 -8.17
CA PHE A 174 24.90 -2.53 -6.81
C PHE A 174 25.39 -1.31 -6.01
N GLY A 175 26.70 -1.05 -6.03
CA GLY A 175 27.27 0.12 -5.35
C GLY A 175 26.74 1.44 -5.91
N ARG A 176 26.43 1.50 -7.21
CA ARG A 176 25.80 2.65 -7.83
C ARG A 176 24.33 2.80 -7.40
N GLU A 177 23.52 1.75 -7.50
CA GLU A 177 22.09 1.80 -7.14
C GLU A 177 21.86 2.03 -5.65
N TYR A 178 22.76 1.56 -4.77
CA TYR A 178 22.77 1.91 -3.35
C TYR A 178 22.92 3.43 -3.14
N ARG A 179 23.86 4.08 -3.83
CA ARG A 179 24.01 5.54 -3.77
C ARG A 179 22.80 6.27 -4.35
N VAL A 180 22.21 5.76 -5.43
CA VAL A 180 20.98 6.31 -6.01
C VAL A 180 19.82 6.22 -5.02
N TRP A 181 19.67 5.10 -4.32
CA TRP A 181 18.65 4.90 -3.31
C TRP A 181 18.80 5.86 -2.13
N PHE A 182 20.01 5.97 -1.59
CA PHE A 182 20.28 6.80 -0.42
C PHE A 182 20.32 8.30 -0.76
N TRP A 183 21.21 8.70 -1.67
CA TRP A 183 21.44 10.12 -2.00
C TRP A 183 20.52 10.68 -3.10
N GLY A 184 19.99 9.80 -3.95
CA GLY A 184 19.08 10.21 -5.02
C GLY A 184 17.62 10.17 -4.59
N CYS A 185 17.22 9.10 -3.90
CA CYS A 185 15.82 8.84 -3.57
C CYS A 185 15.47 9.05 -2.09
N ALA A 186 16.43 9.42 -1.24
CA ALA A 186 16.23 9.57 0.21
C ALA A 186 15.52 8.37 0.85
N MET A 187 15.94 7.16 0.47
CA MET A 187 15.36 5.88 0.94
C MET A 187 13.86 5.70 0.58
N GLY A 188 13.35 6.50 -0.34
CA GLY A 188 11.93 6.50 -0.75
C GLY A 188 11.03 7.37 0.13
N ILE A 189 11.55 8.12 1.10
CA ILE A 189 10.73 9.01 1.94
C ILE A 189 10.19 10.16 1.07
N PRO A 190 8.87 10.28 0.82
CA PRO A 190 8.36 11.15 -0.25
C PRO A 190 8.75 12.63 -0.15
N PRO A 191 8.68 13.30 1.02
CA PRO A 191 9.13 14.69 1.14
C PRO A 191 10.62 14.86 0.85
N LEU A 192 11.46 13.94 1.33
CA LEU A 192 12.90 14.00 1.13
C LEU A 192 13.29 13.66 -0.31
N PHE A 193 12.56 12.74 -0.95
CA PHE A 193 12.73 12.38 -2.37
C PHE A 193 12.60 13.60 -3.28
N ILE A 194 11.63 14.48 -3.02
CA ILE A 194 11.44 15.71 -3.82
C ILE A 194 12.63 16.65 -3.64
N LEU A 195 13.14 16.80 -2.41
CA LEU A 195 14.30 17.65 -2.11
C LEU A 195 15.59 17.12 -2.76
N THR A 196 15.87 15.81 -2.62
CA THR A 196 17.03 15.19 -3.26
C THR A 196 16.90 15.28 -4.77
N PHE A 197 15.72 15.06 -5.33
CA PHE A 197 15.49 15.24 -6.77
C PHE A 197 15.77 16.68 -7.22
N LEU A 198 15.27 17.70 -6.51
CA LEU A 198 15.49 19.10 -6.86
C LEU A 198 16.99 19.48 -6.80
N PHE A 199 17.71 18.96 -5.81
CA PHE A 199 19.15 19.15 -5.71
C PHE A 199 19.89 18.51 -6.90
N GLN A 200 19.54 17.28 -7.26
CA GLN A 200 20.14 16.58 -8.41
C GLN A 200 19.76 17.24 -9.74
N TYR A 201 18.53 17.75 -9.85
CA TYR A 201 18.06 18.52 -11.00
C TYR A 201 18.93 19.76 -11.20
N ARG A 202 19.17 20.54 -10.13
CA ARG A 202 20.05 21.71 -10.17
C ARG A 202 21.48 21.34 -10.57
N ARG A 203 22.06 20.28 -10.01
CA ARG A 203 23.41 19.81 -10.40
C ARG A 203 23.48 19.45 -11.88
N LEU A 204 22.55 18.64 -12.37
CA LEU A 204 22.50 18.22 -13.77
C LEU A 204 22.22 19.37 -14.74
N LYS A 205 21.63 20.48 -14.27
CA LYS A 205 21.39 21.68 -15.09
C LYS A 205 22.63 22.57 -15.24
N VAL A 206 23.59 22.43 -14.32
CA VAL A 206 24.89 23.14 -14.33
C VAL A 206 25.99 22.21 -14.87
N ASP A 207 25.61 21.21 -15.68
CA ASP A 207 26.49 20.17 -16.25
C ASP A 207 27.39 19.45 -15.24
N LEU A 208 26.98 19.40 -13.96
CA LEU A 208 27.58 18.56 -12.95
C LEU A 208 26.94 17.17 -13.00
N ASN A 209 27.76 16.13 -12.79
CA ASN A 209 27.25 14.78 -12.60
C ASN A 209 26.26 14.75 -11.42
N ALA A 210 25.29 13.83 -11.50
CA ALA A 210 24.52 13.46 -10.33
C ALA A 210 25.49 12.97 -9.23
N SER A 211 25.23 13.35 -7.98
CA SER A 211 26.10 13.02 -6.83
C SER A 211 26.44 11.53 -6.68
N TYR A 212 25.60 10.64 -7.22
CA TYR A 212 25.76 9.19 -7.15
C TYR A 212 26.50 8.56 -8.35
N ASP A 213 26.78 9.36 -9.39
CA ASP A 213 27.60 8.97 -10.55
C ASP A 213 29.06 9.38 -10.28
N ARG A 214 29.88 8.43 -9.80
CA ARG A 214 31.29 8.69 -9.44
C ARG A 214 32.19 9.05 -10.63
N GLU A 215 31.78 8.72 -11.86
CA GLU A 215 32.57 8.96 -13.08
C GLU A 215 31.68 9.51 -14.20
N ARG A 216 32.20 10.52 -14.93
CA ARG A 216 31.54 11.33 -15.97
C ARG A 216 30.93 10.54 -17.14
N SER A 217 31.29 9.27 -17.31
CA SER A 217 31.02 8.48 -18.52
C SER A 217 29.99 7.36 -18.36
N SER A 218 29.37 7.19 -17.19
CA SER A 218 28.54 5.99 -16.99
C SER A 218 27.12 6.09 -17.53
N VAL A 219 26.53 7.26 -17.77
CA VAL A 219 25.09 7.36 -18.11
C VAL A 219 24.83 8.10 -19.42
N LEU A 220 24.31 7.37 -20.39
CA LEU A 220 24.08 7.78 -21.76
C LEU A 220 22.61 8.03 -22.09
N VAL A 221 22.39 8.93 -23.04
CA VAL A 221 21.13 9.02 -23.78
C VAL A 221 21.29 8.37 -25.14
N LEU A 222 20.69 7.20 -25.29
CA LEU A 222 20.36 6.63 -26.59
C LEU A 222 19.03 7.23 -27.07
N ARG A 223 18.79 7.27 -28.39
CA ARG A 223 17.54 7.80 -28.94
C ARG A 223 16.35 7.08 -28.28
N PRO A 224 15.45 7.81 -27.60
CA PRO A 224 14.29 7.19 -26.95
C PRO A 224 13.37 6.63 -28.02
N SER A 225 12.84 5.43 -27.80
CA SER A 225 11.82 4.88 -28.68
C SER A 225 10.51 5.64 -28.43
N ARG A 226 10.00 6.34 -29.46
CA ARG A 226 8.73 7.09 -29.36
C ARG A 226 7.56 6.17 -29.00
N ILE A 227 7.65 4.90 -29.39
CA ILE A 227 6.67 3.85 -29.13
C ILE A 227 6.66 3.46 -27.66
N ALA A 228 7.84 3.30 -27.04
CA ALA A 228 7.96 2.97 -25.62
C ALA A 228 7.45 4.11 -24.71
N ALA A 229 7.66 5.36 -25.11
CA ALA A 229 7.09 6.52 -24.41
C ALA A 229 5.55 6.59 -24.53
N LEU A 230 4.97 6.13 -25.65
CA LEU A 230 3.52 6.11 -25.89
C LEU A 230 2.81 4.98 -25.12
N ILE A 231 3.43 3.80 -25.00
CA ILE A 231 2.92 2.66 -24.22
C ILE A 231 3.05 2.90 -22.69
N MET A 232 3.97 3.77 -22.27
CA MET A 232 4.24 4.04 -20.86
C MET A 232 3.07 4.72 -20.13
N VAL A 233 2.41 5.70 -20.74
CA VAL A 233 1.27 6.41 -20.11
C VAL A 233 0.15 5.44 -19.71
N PRO A 234 -0.38 4.57 -20.60
CA PRO A 234 -1.42 3.63 -20.21
C PRO A 234 -0.93 2.58 -19.20
N VAL A 235 0.32 2.12 -19.29
CA VAL A 235 0.90 1.19 -18.29
C VAL A 235 1.02 1.84 -16.92
N MET A 236 1.49 3.10 -16.83
CA MET A 236 1.52 3.84 -15.58
C MET A 236 0.12 4.06 -15.02
N LEU A 237 -0.84 4.45 -15.85
CA LEU A 237 -2.23 4.62 -15.43
C LEU A 237 -2.84 3.30 -14.95
N LEU A 238 -2.51 2.18 -15.59
CA LEU A 238 -2.93 0.85 -15.15
C LEU A 238 -2.30 0.48 -13.79
N LEU A 239 -1.00 0.68 -13.61
CA LEU A 239 -0.32 0.37 -12.34
C LEU A 239 -0.83 1.27 -11.20
N ILE A 240 -1.04 2.56 -11.47
CA ILE A 240 -1.66 3.50 -10.54
C ILE A 240 -3.10 3.08 -10.26
N GLY A 241 -3.85 2.67 -11.29
CA GLY A 241 -5.20 2.14 -11.20
C GLY A 241 -5.27 0.91 -10.31
N CYS A 242 -4.40 -0.08 -10.50
CA CYS A 242 -4.29 -1.26 -9.63
C CYS A 242 -3.94 -0.87 -8.19
N ALA A 243 -3.02 0.07 -7.98
CA ALA A 243 -2.70 0.57 -6.65
C ALA A 243 -3.90 1.28 -5.99
N ILE A 244 -4.66 2.07 -6.75
CA ILE A 244 -5.87 2.76 -6.27
C ILE A 244 -7.00 1.76 -6.01
N VAL A 245 -7.21 0.77 -6.89
CA VAL A 245 -8.21 -0.29 -6.71
C VAL A 245 -7.87 -1.09 -5.46
N ASN A 246 -6.62 -1.47 -5.23
CA ASN A 246 -6.24 -2.16 -3.99
C ASN A 246 -6.50 -1.30 -2.74
N VAL A 247 -6.25 0.01 -2.79
CA VAL A 247 -6.59 0.94 -1.70
C VAL A 247 -8.11 1.14 -1.57
N SER A 248 -8.83 1.10 -2.69
CA SER A 248 -10.28 1.21 -2.79
C SER A 248 -10.95 -0.03 -2.23
N ASP A 249 -10.46 -1.22 -2.54
CA ASP A 249 -10.95 -2.51 -2.05
C ASP A 249 -10.70 -2.60 -0.55
N TYR A 250 -9.52 -2.19 -0.08
CA TYR A 250 -9.25 -2.03 1.36
C TYR A 250 -10.18 -1.00 2.01
N ARG A 251 -10.40 0.16 1.38
CA ARG A 251 -11.31 1.20 1.89
C ARG A 251 -12.77 0.83 1.74
N SER A 252 -13.16 -0.01 0.79
CA SER A 252 -14.51 -0.50 0.62
C SER A 252 -14.77 -1.61 1.60
N ASP A 253 -13.80 -2.47 1.91
CA ASP A 253 -13.91 -3.37 3.06
C ASP A 253 -13.98 -2.57 4.35
N GLU A 254 -13.15 -1.53 4.54
CA GLU A 254 -13.22 -0.66 5.71
C GLU A 254 -14.51 0.19 5.75
N ARG A 255 -15.05 0.67 4.62
CA ARG A 255 -16.32 1.40 4.52
C ARG A 255 -17.53 0.49 4.55
N ILE A 256 -17.46 -0.75 4.07
CA ILE A 256 -18.49 -1.77 4.26
C ILE A 256 -18.47 -2.11 5.74
N THR A 257 -17.32 -2.32 6.37
CA THR A 257 -17.19 -2.57 7.81
C THR A 257 -17.61 -1.36 8.67
N ALA A 258 -17.33 -0.13 8.24
CA ALA A 258 -17.69 1.12 8.94
C ALA A 258 -19.12 1.62 8.63
N SER A 259 -19.67 1.39 7.44
CA SER A 259 -21.09 1.64 7.14
C SER A 259 -22.00 0.57 7.76
N HIS A 260 -21.49 -0.64 7.96
CA HIS A 260 -22.13 -1.62 8.84
C HIS A 260 -21.89 -1.34 10.33
N GLY A 261 -20.90 -0.50 10.69
CA GLY A 261 -20.69 0.03 12.04
C GLY A 261 -21.51 1.29 12.35
N ALA A 262 -22.01 1.97 11.32
CA ALA A 262 -22.86 3.15 11.40
C ALA A 262 -24.17 2.91 10.61
N LEU A 263 -24.87 1.83 10.92
CA LEU A 263 -26.29 1.77 10.56
C LEU A 263 -27.02 2.79 11.43
N PRO A 264 -27.80 3.74 10.88
CA PRO A 264 -28.81 4.41 11.69
C PRO A 264 -29.69 3.31 12.27
N VAL A 265 -29.93 3.34 13.59
CA VAL A 265 -30.95 2.50 14.22
C VAL A 265 -32.22 2.69 13.40
N PRO A 266 -32.73 1.68 12.67
CA PRO A 266 -33.97 1.86 11.96
C PRO A 266 -35.03 2.08 13.04
N SER A 267 -35.66 3.26 13.04
CA SER A 267 -36.94 3.43 13.70
C SER A 267 -37.89 2.42 13.04
N TYR A 268 -38.17 1.34 13.74
CA TYR A 268 -38.96 0.21 13.25
C TYR A 268 -40.45 0.56 13.28
N GLU A 269 -40.86 1.62 12.61
CA GLU A 269 -42.27 1.81 12.29
C GLU A 269 -42.57 1.07 10.98
N SER A 270 -43.22 -0.09 11.16
CA SER A 270 -44.09 -0.77 10.20
C SER A 270 -43.61 -0.89 8.74
N VAL A 271 -42.86 -1.95 8.43
CA VAL A 271 -42.80 -2.48 7.06
C VAL A 271 -43.72 -3.70 6.97
N PRO A 272 -44.75 -3.72 6.10
CA PRO A 272 -45.68 -4.84 5.97
C PRO A 272 -44.98 -6.11 5.48
N PHE A 273 -45.35 -7.25 6.06
CA PHE A 273 -44.67 -8.55 5.98
C PHE A 273 -44.76 -9.27 4.61
N ASP A 274 -45.30 -8.66 3.56
CA ASP A 274 -45.93 -9.44 2.48
C ASP A 274 -45.20 -9.45 1.13
N ARG A 275 -43.98 -8.93 1.02
CA ARG A 275 -43.19 -9.06 -0.22
C ARG A 275 -41.70 -9.15 0.03
N MET A 276 -41.19 -10.38 0.11
CA MET A 276 -39.93 -10.86 -0.50
C MET A 276 -39.79 -12.36 -0.19
N VAL A 277 -40.51 -13.18 -0.97
CA VAL A 277 -40.30 -14.64 -0.99
C VAL A 277 -39.10 -14.90 -1.91
N VAL A 278 -37.93 -15.14 -1.33
CA VAL A 278 -36.82 -15.79 -2.03
C VAL A 278 -37.06 -17.30 -1.94
N PRO A 279 -37.26 -18.02 -3.06
CA PRO A 279 -37.52 -19.45 -3.01
C PRO A 279 -36.25 -20.23 -2.64
N ASN A 280 -36.41 -21.22 -1.76
CA ASN A 280 -35.49 -22.35 -1.51
C ASN A 280 -34.37 -22.26 -0.46
N LEU A 281 -34.44 -21.37 0.52
CA LEU A 281 -33.82 -21.60 1.83
C LEU A 281 -34.68 -20.96 2.92
N THR A 282 -35.69 -21.67 3.43
CA THR A 282 -36.37 -21.35 4.69
C THR A 282 -35.93 -22.33 5.78
N PRO A 283 -34.92 -22.00 6.61
CA PRO A 283 -34.58 -22.76 7.81
C PRO A 283 -35.66 -22.69 8.93
N THR A 284 -36.82 -22.09 8.67
CA THR A 284 -37.73 -21.54 9.67
C THR A 284 -38.79 -22.51 10.23
N ASP A 285 -39.11 -23.62 9.56
CA ASP A 285 -40.31 -24.38 9.95
C ASP A 285 -40.06 -25.46 11.01
N SER A 286 -38.82 -25.93 11.15
CA SER A 286 -38.51 -27.00 12.11
C SER A 286 -37.99 -26.41 13.43
N THR A 287 -38.89 -26.29 14.41
CA THR A 287 -38.56 -25.83 15.77
C THR A 287 -38.42 -26.99 16.74
N LYS A 288 -37.66 -26.79 17.82
CA LYS A 288 -37.67 -27.63 19.03
C LYS A 288 -37.95 -26.79 20.26
N THR A 289 -38.42 -27.44 21.32
CA THR A 289 -38.63 -26.78 22.60
C THR A 289 -37.37 -26.87 23.44
N TRP A 290 -36.84 -25.72 23.86
CA TRP A 290 -35.87 -25.62 24.93
C TRP A 290 -36.59 -25.18 26.20
N VAL A 291 -36.30 -25.81 27.33
CA VAL A 291 -36.86 -25.43 28.63
C VAL A 291 -35.77 -24.74 29.41
N ASN A 292 -36.01 -23.49 29.81
CA ASN A 292 -35.08 -22.74 30.63
C ASN A 292 -34.97 -23.40 32.02
N PRO A 293 -33.79 -23.91 32.42
CA PRO A 293 -33.64 -24.61 33.70
C PRO A 293 -33.89 -23.76 34.94
N ARG A 294 -33.84 -22.41 34.82
CA ARG A 294 -34.09 -21.48 35.93
C ARG A 294 -35.56 -21.14 36.09
N SER A 295 -36.24 -20.82 35.00
CA SER A 295 -37.65 -20.40 35.05
C SER A 295 -38.64 -21.54 34.86
N GLY A 296 -38.20 -22.69 34.35
CA GLY A 296 -39.07 -23.80 33.96
C GLY A 296 -39.94 -23.51 32.73
N ARG A 297 -39.79 -22.33 32.10
CA ARG A 297 -40.59 -21.93 30.93
C ARG A 297 -39.96 -22.48 29.65
N GLY A 298 -40.82 -23.00 28.76
CA GLY A 298 -40.41 -23.46 27.44
C GLY A 298 -40.35 -22.34 26.40
N ALA A 299 -39.37 -22.41 25.50
CA ALA A 299 -39.25 -21.57 24.32
C ALA A 299 -39.07 -22.43 23.07
N ARG A 300 -39.73 -22.02 21.98
CA ARG A 300 -39.53 -22.63 20.67
C ARG A 300 -38.34 -21.96 19.98
N ILE A 301 -37.29 -22.73 19.75
CA ILE A 301 -36.09 -22.29 19.01
C ILE A 301 -35.93 -23.13 17.75
N SER A 302 -35.27 -22.61 16.72
CA SER A 302 -34.98 -23.38 15.52
C SER A 302 -34.14 -24.62 15.85
N LYS A 303 -34.38 -25.74 15.15
CA LYS A 303 -33.61 -26.98 15.35
C LYS A 303 -32.12 -26.81 15.06
N ILE A 304 -31.73 -25.79 14.30
CA ILE A 304 -30.33 -25.49 14.01
C ILE A 304 -29.53 -25.16 15.28
N TRP A 305 -30.17 -24.65 16.33
CA TRP A 305 -29.51 -24.31 17.59
C TRP A 305 -29.33 -25.55 18.44
N GLU A 306 -28.13 -26.10 18.45
CA GLU A 306 -27.72 -27.21 19.29
C GLU A 306 -27.27 -26.69 20.66
N HIS A 307 -27.77 -27.32 21.73
CA HIS A 307 -27.31 -27.10 23.10
C HIS A 307 -26.63 -28.40 23.55
N PRO A 308 -25.33 -28.38 23.91
CA PRO A 308 -24.64 -29.58 24.36
C PRO A 308 -25.33 -30.18 25.60
N TYR A 309 -25.53 -31.50 25.61
CA TYR A 309 -26.22 -32.19 26.70
C TYR A 309 -25.46 -32.15 28.05
N ASN A 310 -24.16 -31.81 28.01
CA ASN A 310 -23.25 -31.87 29.16
C ASN A 310 -23.03 -30.52 29.88
N ASP A 311 -23.85 -29.50 29.63
CA ASP A 311 -23.76 -28.24 30.36
C ASP A 311 -24.42 -28.41 31.74
N SER A 312 -23.60 -28.65 32.78
CA SER A 312 -24.06 -28.82 34.17
C SER A 312 -24.43 -27.50 34.85
N SER A 313 -24.22 -26.37 34.16
CA SER A 313 -24.54 -25.05 34.67
C SER A 313 -26.03 -24.76 34.60
N LYS A 314 -26.59 -24.27 35.71
CA LYS A 314 -27.96 -23.75 35.75
C LYS A 314 -28.04 -22.28 35.31
N ASP A 315 -26.89 -21.62 35.15
CA ASP A 315 -26.81 -20.16 35.01
C ASP A 315 -26.09 -19.74 33.74
N THR A 316 -25.53 -20.67 32.97
CA THR A 316 -24.84 -20.38 31.73
C THR A 316 -25.12 -21.50 30.74
N PHE A 317 -25.43 -21.13 29.51
CA PHE A 317 -25.90 -22.02 28.47
C PHE A 317 -25.20 -21.67 27.17
N VAL A 318 -24.57 -22.67 26.55
CA VAL A 318 -23.93 -22.50 25.24
C VAL A 318 -24.80 -23.10 24.15
N PHE A 319 -25.17 -22.30 23.16
CA PHE A 319 -25.85 -22.74 21.96
C PHE A 319 -24.97 -22.55 20.74
N ARG A 320 -25.02 -23.49 19.81
CA ARG A 320 -24.31 -23.41 18.52
C ARG A 320 -25.30 -23.62 17.40
N ALA A 321 -25.19 -22.83 16.34
CA ALA A 321 -25.89 -23.07 15.08
C ALA A 321 -24.85 -23.38 14.00
N PRO A 322 -24.41 -24.66 13.86
CA PRO A 322 -23.31 -25.03 12.96
C PRO A 322 -23.56 -24.64 11.50
N THR A 323 -24.81 -24.76 11.05
CA THR A 323 -25.24 -24.44 9.68
C THR A 323 -25.12 -22.96 9.33
N LEU A 324 -25.19 -22.07 10.32
CA LEU A 324 -25.05 -20.62 10.16
C LEU A 324 -23.75 -20.06 10.76
N GLY A 325 -22.90 -20.93 11.31
CA GLY A 325 -21.66 -20.57 11.99
C GLY A 325 -21.84 -19.71 13.25
N MET A 326 -23.04 -19.67 13.85
CA MET A 326 -23.31 -18.81 15.01
C MET A 326 -23.06 -19.53 16.33
N THR A 327 -22.62 -18.78 17.33
CA THR A 327 -22.54 -19.25 18.73
C THR A 327 -23.22 -18.24 19.63
N ALA A 328 -24.05 -18.72 20.55
CA ALA A 328 -24.70 -17.89 21.56
C ALA A 328 -24.33 -18.39 22.95
N LEU A 329 -23.80 -17.50 23.78
CA LEU A 329 -23.62 -17.69 25.20
C LEU A 329 -24.73 -16.95 25.93
N VAL A 330 -25.60 -17.69 26.62
CA VAL A 330 -26.67 -17.13 27.44
C VAL A 330 -26.29 -17.32 28.90
N SER A 331 -26.38 -16.28 29.72
CA SER A 331 -26.03 -16.34 31.13
C SER A 331 -27.02 -15.58 32.00
N HIS A 332 -27.20 -16.02 33.23
CA HIS A 332 -27.96 -15.34 34.27
C HIS A 332 -27.05 -14.96 35.42
N GLU A 333 -27.20 -13.74 35.92
CA GLU A 333 -26.57 -13.32 37.17
C GLU A 333 -27.50 -12.47 38.03
N LEU A 334 -27.26 -12.49 39.34
CA LEU A 334 -27.93 -11.63 40.31
C LEU A 334 -27.12 -10.35 40.45
N ILE A 335 -27.77 -9.22 40.21
CA ILE A 335 -27.25 -7.90 40.55
C ILE A 335 -27.49 -7.74 42.05
N GLY A 336 -26.43 -7.70 42.86
CA GLY A 336 -26.52 -7.55 44.32
C GLY A 336 -27.22 -6.25 44.76
N ASN A 337 -27.36 -6.02 46.08
CA ASN A 337 -27.96 -4.79 46.63
C ASN A 337 -27.22 -3.49 46.21
N ASP A 338 -26.00 -3.59 45.69
CA ASP A 338 -25.24 -2.48 45.08
C ASP A 338 -25.69 -2.16 43.63
N GLY A 339 -26.72 -2.86 43.12
CA GLY A 339 -27.34 -2.71 41.81
C GLY A 339 -28.18 -1.44 41.61
N ALA A 340 -27.84 -0.34 42.26
CA ALA A 340 -28.60 0.90 42.17
C ALA A 340 -28.40 1.65 40.84
N ASP A 341 -27.32 1.35 40.10
CA ASP A 341 -27.03 1.99 38.80
C ASP A 341 -26.84 0.94 37.68
N PRO A 342 -27.86 0.74 36.83
CA PRO A 342 -27.75 -0.07 35.60
C PRO A 342 -26.58 0.33 34.71
N THR A 343 -26.19 1.61 34.70
CA THR A 343 -25.08 2.13 33.89
C THR A 343 -23.74 1.63 34.39
N ALA A 344 -23.53 1.65 35.71
CA ALA A 344 -22.31 1.12 36.34
C ALA A 344 -22.17 -0.38 36.08
N TYR A 345 -23.28 -1.13 36.16
CA TYR A 345 -23.32 -2.55 35.83
C TYR A 345 -22.93 -2.83 34.38
N LEU A 346 -23.53 -2.13 33.40
CA LEU A 346 -23.22 -2.31 31.98
C LEU A 346 -21.75 -2.00 31.66
N LYS A 347 -21.19 -0.96 32.28
CA LYS A 347 -19.77 -0.61 32.13
C LYS A 347 -18.83 -1.65 32.75
N ASP A 348 -19.24 -2.25 33.86
CA ASP A 348 -18.50 -3.36 34.47
C ASP A 348 -18.53 -4.61 33.59
N LEU A 349 -19.72 -4.95 33.11
CA LEU A 349 -19.95 -6.07 32.23
C LEU A 349 -19.13 -5.95 30.94
N GLU A 350 -19.13 -4.77 30.31
CA GLU A 350 -18.32 -4.49 29.12
C GLU A 350 -16.82 -4.72 29.36
N ARG A 351 -16.32 -4.34 30.53
CA ARG A 351 -14.93 -4.62 30.93
C ARG A 351 -14.68 -6.12 31.10
N ARG A 352 -15.61 -6.85 31.71
CA ARG A 352 -15.51 -8.31 31.89
C ARG A 352 -15.51 -9.04 30.55
N VAL A 353 -16.37 -8.65 29.61
CA VAL A 353 -16.44 -9.28 28.28
C VAL A 353 -15.37 -8.79 27.30
N GLY A 354 -14.56 -7.79 27.68
CA GLY A 354 -13.52 -7.20 26.83
C GLY A 354 -12.49 -8.19 26.27
N HIS A 355 -12.29 -9.32 26.95
CA HIS A 355 -11.43 -10.41 26.48
C HIS A 355 -12.09 -11.33 25.44
N ILE A 356 -13.42 -11.24 25.26
CA ILE A 356 -14.24 -12.02 24.32
C ILE A 356 -14.72 -11.15 23.15
N MET A 357 -15.01 -9.88 23.42
CA MET A 357 -15.59 -8.93 22.47
C MET A 357 -15.04 -7.53 22.71
N LYS A 358 -14.71 -6.84 21.62
CA LYS A 358 -14.39 -5.42 21.63
C LYS A 358 -15.58 -4.62 21.09
N SER A 359 -16.17 -3.78 21.93
CA SER A 359 -17.29 -2.91 21.55
C SER A 359 -16.89 -1.94 20.44
N THR A 360 -17.77 -1.77 19.47
CA THR A 360 -17.68 -0.78 18.39
C THR A 360 -18.82 0.24 18.42
N SER A 361 -19.83 0.02 19.28
CA SER A 361 -20.92 0.96 19.53
C SER A 361 -21.00 1.30 21.01
N ASP A 362 -21.70 2.38 21.33
CA ASP A 362 -22.19 2.62 22.69
C ASP A 362 -23.38 1.68 22.99
N TRP A 363 -23.76 1.61 24.27
CA TRP A 363 -24.97 0.91 24.70
C TRP A 363 -26.23 1.60 24.17
N GLY A 364 -27.07 0.84 23.47
CA GLY A 364 -28.37 1.29 22.98
C GLY A 364 -29.52 0.54 23.63
N ALA A 365 -30.60 1.26 23.96
CA ALA A 365 -31.85 0.64 24.36
C ALA A 365 -32.59 0.07 23.13
N ALA A 366 -33.08 -1.15 23.23
CA ALA A 366 -33.94 -1.79 22.24
C ALA A 366 -35.11 -2.49 22.93
N TYR A 367 -36.12 -2.91 22.17
CA TYR A 367 -37.28 -3.62 22.70
C TYR A 367 -37.42 -4.99 22.03
N VAL A 368 -37.66 -6.01 22.84
CA VAL A 368 -38.00 -7.36 22.38
C VAL A 368 -39.27 -7.76 23.10
N ASN A 369 -40.36 -8.00 22.35
CA ASN A 369 -41.68 -8.31 22.90
C ASN A 369 -42.18 -7.30 23.96
N GLY A 370 -41.95 -6.00 23.72
CA GLY A 370 -42.35 -4.92 24.64
C GLY A 370 -41.44 -4.75 25.86
N VAL A 371 -40.37 -5.52 25.97
CA VAL A 371 -39.42 -5.47 27.08
C VAL A 371 -38.15 -4.76 26.68
N GLN A 372 -37.73 -3.79 27.50
CA GLN A 372 -36.51 -3.02 27.28
C GLN A 372 -35.28 -3.90 27.53
N ILE A 373 -34.40 -3.93 26.54
CA ILE A 373 -33.09 -4.58 26.58
C ILE A 373 -32.02 -3.53 26.28
N MET A 374 -30.83 -3.77 26.80
CA MET A 374 -29.63 -2.98 26.51
C MET A 374 -28.75 -3.80 25.57
N ARG A 375 -28.29 -3.18 24.48
CA ARG A 375 -27.46 -3.86 23.48
C ARG A 375 -26.20 -3.06 23.19
N VAL A 376 -25.09 -3.78 23.02
CA VAL A 376 -23.85 -3.25 22.48
C VAL A 376 -23.35 -4.16 21.36
N SER A 377 -22.85 -3.56 20.28
CA SER A 377 -22.29 -4.27 19.13
C SER A 377 -20.78 -4.15 19.11
N GLY A 378 -20.11 -5.12 18.49
CA GLY A 378 -18.66 -5.20 18.49
C GLY A 378 -18.13 -6.37 17.68
N ILE A 379 -16.85 -6.66 17.88
CA ILE A 379 -16.11 -7.69 17.16
C ILE A 379 -15.56 -8.69 18.18
N ALA A 380 -15.69 -9.99 17.89
CA ALA A 380 -15.12 -11.04 18.73
C ALA A 380 -13.58 -10.95 18.74
N THR A 381 -12.96 -11.15 19.90
CA THR A 381 -11.49 -11.05 20.07
C THR A 381 -10.75 -12.28 19.53
N THR A 382 -11.42 -13.42 19.45
CA THR A 382 -10.84 -14.72 19.07
C THR A 382 -10.88 -15.02 17.56
N ALA A 383 -11.63 -14.24 16.79
CA ALA A 383 -11.74 -14.39 15.34
C ALA A 383 -11.98 -13.02 14.68
N SER A 384 -11.03 -12.57 13.86
CA SER A 384 -11.16 -11.34 13.07
C SER A 384 -12.41 -11.41 12.19
N GLU A 385 -13.11 -10.29 12.03
CA GLU A 385 -14.34 -10.15 11.21
C GLU A 385 -15.60 -10.84 11.74
N THR A 386 -15.52 -11.50 12.89
CA THR A 386 -16.69 -12.12 13.51
C THR A 386 -17.41 -11.10 14.38
N ARG A 387 -18.65 -10.76 14.02
CA ARG A 387 -19.50 -9.84 14.79
C ARG A 387 -19.85 -10.47 16.12
N ALA A 388 -19.79 -9.67 17.17
CA ALA A 388 -20.30 -10.01 18.48
C ALA A 388 -21.39 -9.00 18.84
N GLU A 389 -22.51 -9.50 19.37
CA GLU A 389 -23.58 -8.68 19.92
C GLU A 389 -23.85 -9.15 21.34
N LEU A 390 -23.68 -8.23 22.30
CA LEU A 390 -24.04 -8.46 23.69
C LEU A 390 -25.38 -7.79 23.95
N THR A 391 -26.36 -8.59 24.35
CA THR A 391 -27.69 -8.12 24.77
C THR A 391 -27.92 -8.46 26.23
N VAL A 392 -28.41 -7.48 26.98
CA VAL A 392 -28.66 -7.57 28.41
C VAL A 392 -30.11 -7.22 28.67
N PHE A 393 -30.80 -8.08 29.39
CA PHE A 393 -32.10 -7.83 29.96
C PHE A 393 -31.98 -7.72 31.48
N MET A 394 -32.44 -6.61 32.06
CA MET A 394 -32.37 -6.37 33.51
C MET A 394 -33.77 -6.18 34.08
N ARG A 395 -34.12 -6.93 35.14
CA ARG A 395 -35.39 -6.77 35.86
C ARG A 395 -35.28 -7.24 37.31
N GLY A 396 -35.64 -6.37 38.26
CA GLY A 396 -35.77 -6.72 39.68
C GLY A 396 -34.53 -7.42 40.26
N GLY A 397 -33.34 -6.88 40.02
CA GLY A 397 -32.07 -7.45 40.49
C GLY A 397 -31.57 -8.68 39.70
N ASN A 398 -32.24 -9.07 38.62
CA ASN A 398 -31.77 -10.12 37.72
C ASN A 398 -31.23 -9.51 36.44
N ALA A 399 -30.07 -9.99 36.00
CA ALA A 399 -29.53 -9.72 34.67
C ALA A 399 -29.46 -11.01 33.86
N TRP A 400 -30.05 -10.98 32.67
CA TRP A 400 -29.93 -12.02 31.67
C TRP A 400 -29.13 -11.50 30.49
N LEU A 401 -28.09 -12.23 30.14
CA LEU A 401 -27.11 -11.87 29.15
C LEU A 401 -27.19 -12.83 27.99
N ALA A 402 -27.07 -12.32 26.78
CA ALA A 402 -26.92 -13.11 25.56
C ALA A 402 -25.81 -12.48 24.73
N LEU A 403 -24.66 -13.16 24.65
CA LEU A 403 -23.57 -12.82 23.76
C LEU A 403 -23.64 -13.72 22.52
N ILE A 404 -23.94 -13.14 21.37
CA ILE A 404 -24.07 -13.86 20.11
C ILE A 404 -22.92 -13.47 19.18
N VAL A 405 -22.18 -14.47 18.75
CA VAL A 405 -21.03 -14.37 17.85
C VAL A 405 -21.43 -14.90 16.48
N THR A 406 -21.31 -14.06 15.45
CA THR A 406 -21.76 -14.32 14.08
C THR A 406 -20.64 -13.98 13.09
N PRO A 407 -20.17 -14.93 12.25
CA PRO A 407 -19.05 -14.70 11.32
C PRO A 407 -19.41 -13.86 10.09
N GLY A 408 -20.67 -13.47 9.92
CA GLY A 408 -21.14 -12.68 8.78
C GLY A 408 -22.37 -11.82 9.10
N ASN A 409 -23.04 -11.35 8.05
CA ASN A 409 -24.25 -10.52 8.15
C ASN A 409 -25.34 -10.96 7.16
N SER A 410 -25.51 -12.26 6.96
CA SER A 410 -26.59 -12.75 6.09
C SER A 410 -27.96 -12.41 6.69
N GLU A 411 -28.95 -12.20 5.83
CA GLU A 411 -30.33 -11.95 6.25
C GLU A 411 -30.87 -13.08 7.13
N LEU A 412 -30.53 -14.34 6.80
CA LEU A 412 -30.87 -15.53 7.58
C LEU A 412 -30.27 -15.49 8.99
N GLN A 413 -29.00 -15.13 9.15
CA GLN A 413 -28.37 -14.98 10.47
C GLN A 413 -29.06 -13.88 11.30
N SER A 414 -29.46 -12.77 10.65
CA SER A 414 -30.16 -11.66 11.32
C SER A 414 -31.55 -12.07 11.81
N ILE A 415 -32.34 -12.73 10.96
CA ILE A 415 -33.68 -13.26 11.31
C ILE A 415 -33.55 -14.25 12.46
N GLU A 416 -32.63 -15.20 12.34
CA GLU A 416 -32.49 -16.27 13.31
C GLU A 416 -31.98 -15.74 14.66
N ARG A 417 -31.04 -14.79 14.66
CA ARG A 417 -30.60 -14.11 15.89
C ARG A 417 -31.77 -13.45 16.62
N LYS A 418 -32.65 -12.75 15.89
CA LYS A 418 -33.83 -12.10 16.48
C LYS A 418 -34.80 -13.12 17.05
N ASN A 419 -35.11 -14.19 16.30
CA ASN A 419 -36.00 -15.26 16.75
C ASN A 419 -35.46 -15.94 18.01
N PHE A 420 -34.17 -16.26 18.02
CA PHE A 420 -33.49 -16.86 19.15
C PHE A 420 -33.54 -15.96 20.40
N LEU A 421 -33.13 -14.69 20.28
CA LEU A 421 -33.17 -13.74 21.41
C LEU A 421 -34.59 -13.54 21.96
N SER A 422 -35.58 -13.44 21.07
CA SER A 422 -37.00 -13.32 21.44
C SER A 422 -37.48 -14.55 22.21
N ALA A 423 -37.14 -15.74 21.73
CA ALA A 423 -37.49 -17.00 22.38
C ALA A 423 -36.82 -17.14 23.76
N ILE A 424 -35.50 -16.89 23.85
CA ILE A 424 -34.74 -17.00 25.10
C ILE A 424 -35.24 -15.99 26.14
N PHE A 425 -35.30 -14.69 25.82
CA PHE A 425 -35.77 -13.70 26.80
C PHE A 425 -37.27 -13.83 27.10
N GLY A 426 -38.05 -14.45 26.22
CA GLY A 426 -39.43 -14.86 26.50
C GLY A 426 -39.56 -15.88 27.63
N THR A 427 -38.52 -16.67 27.91
CA THR A 427 -38.50 -17.61 29.05
C THR A 427 -38.19 -16.95 30.39
N VAL A 428 -37.74 -15.70 30.38
CA VAL A 428 -37.24 -15.01 31.57
C VAL A 428 -38.29 -14.09 32.21
N ASN A 429 -39.25 -13.63 31.42
CA ASN A 429 -40.27 -12.66 31.84
C ASN A 429 -41.25 -13.15 32.90
#